data_AF-A0A9D1N2U4-F1
#
_entry.id   AF-A0A9D1N2U4-F1
#
_cell.length_a   1.000
_cell.length_b   1.000
_cell.length_c   1.000
_cell.angle_alpha   90.00
_cell.angle_beta   90.00
_cell.angle_gamma   90.00
#
_symmetry.space_group_name_H-M   'P 1'
#
loop_
_entity.id
_entity.type
_entity.pdbx_description
1 polymer ?
#
loop_
_entity_poly.entity_id
_entity_poly.type
_entity_poly.pdbx_seq_one_letter_code
_entity_poly.pdbx_strand_id
1 'polypeptide(L)'
;AEVRQYTRFFDSFRRDRGPCETVVDGRVFVYPFGRFASPQDIPPMLLNDVRQQIVQHALAASGRLDAPMVLDAPYLTPYCMDGDAGSLCLYLVNGALDTAERVRLRVGGPDRALRVTALPSDGQEHAFLTEVRGGGCTLPLSVAPMESVLLILEETTTQTEDAR
;
A
#
# COMPACT_ATOMS: atom_id res chain seq x y z
N ALA A 1 -6.57 -24.09 -19.44
CA ALA A 1 -6.18 -23.03 -18.51
C ALA A 1 -5.44 -21.95 -19.30
N GLU A 2 -5.86 -20.69 -19.18
CA GLU A 2 -5.10 -19.56 -19.73
C GLU A 2 -3.90 -19.32 -18.81
N VAL A 3 -2.69 -19.36 -19.38
CA VAL A 3 -1.43 -19.29 -18.64
C VAL A 3 -0.67 -18.07 -19.12
N ARG A 4 -0.55 -17.07 -18.24
CA ARG A 4 0.23 -15.85 -18.52
C ARG A 4 1.46 -15.80 -17.62
N GLN A 5 2.63 -15.91 -18.24
CA GLN A 5 3.92 -15.85 -17.57
C GLN A 5 4.43 -14.41 -17.56
N TYR A 6 4.77 -13.89 -16.38
CA TYR A 6 5.29 -12.53 -16.21
C TYR A 6 6.81 -12.51 -16.08
N THR A 7 7.38 -13.52 -15.42
CA THR A 7 8.83 -13.63 -15.20
C THR A 7 9.33 -15.06 -15.41
N ARG A 8 10.62 -15.18 -15.78
CA ARG A 8 11.34 -16.45 -15.97
C ARG A 8 12.32 -16.66 -14.83
N PHE A 9 12.42 -17.90 -14.36
CA PHE A 9 13.41 -18.32 -13.41
C PHE A 9 14.70 -18.67 -14.16
N PHE A 10 15.81 -18.14 -13.67
CA PHE A 10 17.13 -18.44 -14.20
C PHE A 10 18.01 -19.00 -13.08
N ASP A 11 18.81 -20.02 -13.39
CA ASP A 11 19.83 -20.49 -12.44
C ASP A 11 21.00 -19.50 -12.33
N SER A 12 21.95 -19.80 -11.42
CA SER A 12 23.14 -18.99 -11.20
C SER A 12 24.03 -18.81 -12.45
N PHE A 13 23.81 -19.60 -13.51
CA PHE A 13 24.51 -19.51 -14.80
C PHE A 13 23.64 -18.87 -15.89
N ARG A 14 22.55 -18.19 -15.50
CA ARG A 14 21.58 -17.51 -16.38
C ARG A 14 20.90 -18.44 -17.39
N ARG A 15 20.77 -19.73 -17.08
CA ARG A 15 20.00 -20.67 -17.91
C ARG A 15 18.55 -20.65 -17.47
N ASP A 16 17.64 -20.62 -18.44
CA ASP A 16 16.20 -20.67 -18.16
C ASP A 16 15.85 -22.01 -17.48
N ARG A 17 15.13 -21.93 -16.37
CA ARG A 17 14.71 -23.06 -15.55
C ARG A 17 13.19 -23.12 -15.37
N GLY A 18 12.44 -22.25 -16.04
CA GLY A 18 10.99 -22.29 -16.08
C GLY A 18 10.32 -20.99 -15.62
N PRO A 19 8.99 -20.98 -15.48
CA PRO A 19 8.25 -19.80 -15.06
C PRO A 19 8.41 -19.50 -13.56
N CYS A 20 8.60 -18.22 -13.21
CA CYS A 20 8.73 -17.76 -11.82
C CYS A 20 7.39 -17.24 -11.29
N GLU A 21 6.76 -16.32 -12.03
CA GLU A 21 5.42 -15.82 -11.73
C GLU A 21 4.49 -16.14 -12.90
N THR A 22 3.41 -16.84 -12.59
CA THR A 22 2.42 -17.24 -13.59
C THR A 22 1.01 -17.03 -13.07
N VAL A 23 0.12 -16.52 -13.91
CA VAL A 23 -1.31 -16.51 -13.64
C VAL A 23 -1.93 -17.66 -14.42
N VAL A 24 -2.68 -18.52 -13.72
CA VAL A 24 -3.40 -19.66 -14.30
C VAL A 24 -4.88 -19.47 -13.98
N ASP A 25 -5.70 -19.21 -15.01
CA ASP A 25 -7.15 -18.99 -14.87
C ASP A 25 -7.50 -17.93 -13.80
N GLY A 26 -6.77 -16.81 -13.81
CA GLY A 26 -6.96 -15.70 -12.86
C GLY A 26 -6.40 -15.95 -11.45
N ARG A 27 -5.82 -17.12 -11.19
CA ARG A 27 -5.15 -17.45 -9.91
C ARG A 27 -3.66 -17.21 -10.06
N VAL A 28 -3.10 -16.44 -9.12
CA VAL A 28 -1.66 -16.17 -9.09
C VAL A 28 -0.95 -17.37 -8.50
N PHE A 29 -0.07 -17.99 -9.29
CA PHE A 29 0.88 -18.98 -8.85
C PHE A 29 2.26 -18.32 -8.77
N VAL A 30 2.65 -17.93 -7.56
CA VAL A 30 4.04 -17.64 -7.23
C VAL A 30 4.61 -18.97 -6.74
N TYR A 31 5.55 -19.58 -7.46
CA TYR A 31 6.21 -20.78 -6.95
C TYR A 31 7.19 -20.35 -5.85
N PRO A 32 6.92 -20.64 -4.56
CA PRO A 32 7.92 -20.42 -3.54
C PRO A 32 8.95 -21.55 -3.71
N PHE A 33 10.22 -21.17 -3.78
CA PHE A 33 11.32 -22.09 -4.06
C PHE A 33 11.31 -23.37 -3.23
N GLY A 34 11.87 -24.43 -3.86
CA GLY A 34 12.29 -25.64 -3.17
C GLY A 34 13.27 -25.35 -2.02
N ARG A 35 13.44 -26.35 -1.14
CA ARG A 35 14.16 -26.27 0.14
C ARG A 35 15.38 -25.34 0.11
N PHE A 36 15.21 -24.14 0.67
CA PHE A 36 16.34 -23.33 1.11
C PHE A 36 17.05 -24.07 2.25
N ALA A 37 18.38 -24.05 2.24
CA ALA A 37 19.16 -24.62 3.34
C ALA A 37 19.01 -23.77 4.61
N SER A 38 18.83 -22.44 4.46
CA SER A 38 18.49 -21.55 5.57
C SER A 38 17.58 -20.37 5.16
N PRO A 39 16.88 -19.74 6.12
CA PRO A 39 16.09 -18.52 5.88
C PRO A 39 16.88 -17.29 5.42
N GLN A 40 18.22 -17.30 5.57
CA GLN A 40 19.10 -16.19 5.20
C GLN A 40 19.40 -16.15 3.70
N ASP A 41 19.05 -17.22 2.98
CA ASP A 41 19.31 -17.39 1.55
C ASP A 41 18.22 -16.76 0.67
N ILE A 42 17.18 -16.18 1.27
CA ILE A 42 16.08 -15.53 0.57
C ILE A 42 16.53 -14.11 0.14
N PRO A 43 16.59 -13.79 -1.17
CA PRO A 43 17.02 -12.46 -1.61
C PRO A 43 16.07 -11.36 -1.08
N PRO A 44 16.58 -10.33 -0.37
CA PRO A 44 15.75 -9.29 0.26
C PRO A 44 14.86 -8.50 -0.69
N MET A 45 15.31 -8.36 -1.95
CA MET A 45 14.66 -7.55 -2.99
C MET A 45 13.38 -8.20 -3.56
N LEU A 46 13.18 -9.50 -3.34
CA LEU A 46 11.96 -10.23 -3.74
C LEU A 46 10.83 -10.12 -2.71
N LEU A 47 11.08 -9.50 -1.55
CA LEU A 47 10.23 -9.72 -0.37
C LEU A 47 9.10 -8.72 -0.17
N ASN A 48 9.23 -7.46 -0.60
CA ASN A 48 8.23 -6.45 -0.21
C ASN A 48 7.74 -5.54 -1.35
N ASP A 49 8.61 -5.01 -2.21
CA ASP A 49 8.19 -4.15 -3.34
C ASP A 49 7.40 -4.92 -4.40
N VAL A 50 7.98 -6.01 -4.91
CA VAL A 50 7.33 -6.88 -5.92
C VAL A 50 6.04 -7.48 -5.34
N ARG A 51 6.05 -7.86 -4.07
CA ARG A 51 4.85 -8.32 -3.34
C ARG A 51 3.77 -7.25 -3.31
N GLN A 52 4.12 -6.01 -2.94
CA GLN A 52 3.17 -4.89 -2.89
C GLN A 52 2.60 -4.61 -4.28
N GLN A 53 3.44 -4.58 -5.32
CA GLN A 53 3.01 -4.35 -6.70
C GLN A 53 2.08 -5.47 -7.21
N ILE A 54 2.39 -6.73 -6.93
CA ILE A 54 1.53 -7.88 -7.31
C ILE A 54 0.19 -7.82 -6.59
N VAL A 55 0.18 -7.55 -5.28
CA VAL A 55 -1.06 -7.43 -4.50
C VAL A 55 -1.91 -6.26 -5.00
N GLN A 56 -1.31 -5.10 -5.25
CA GLN A 56 -2.00 -3.95 -5.81
C GLN A 56 -2.58 -4.25 -7.20
N HIS A 57 -1.79 -4.90 -8.07
CA HIS A 57 -2.26 -5.29 -9.40
C HIS A 57 -3.39 -6.33 -9.36
N ALA A 58 -3.30 -7.34 -8.49
CA ALA A 58 -4.34 -8.34 -8.33
C ALA A 58 -5.63 -7.75 -7.74
N LEU A 59 -5.52 -6.87 -6.73
CA LEU A 59 -6.67 -6.15 -6.17
C LEU A 59 -7.30 -5.23 -7.22
N ALA A 60 -6.48 -4.54 -8.02
CA ALA A 60 -6.95 -3.70 -9.11
C ALA A 60 -7.71 -4.47 -10.17
N ALA A 61 -7.16 -5.60 -10.62
CA ALA A 61 -7.79 -6.46 -11.60
C ALA A 61 -9.09 -7.11 -11.09
N SER A 62 -9.21 -7.32 -9.77
CA SER A 62 -10.40 -7.92 -9.15
C SER A 62 -11.58 -6.96 -8.97
N GLY A 63 -11.38 -5.66 -9.22
CA GLY A 63 -12.39 -4.62 -9.01
C GLY A 63 -12.75 -4.37 -7.54
N ARG A 64 -12.00 -4.94 -6.58
CA ARG A 64 -12.21 -4.81 -5.13
C ARG A 64 -11.21 -3.83 -4.48
N LEU A 65 -11.04 -2.67 -5.11
CA LEU A 65 -9.99 -1.71 -4.80
C LEU A 65 -10.43 -0.58 -3.86
N ASP A 66 -11.48 -0.81 -3.06
CA ASP A 66 -12.01 0.22 -2.15
C ASP A 66 -11.28 0.24 -0.79
N ALA A 67 -10.45 -0.78 -0.51
CA ALA A 67 -9.64 -0.80 0.70
C ALA A 67 -8.44 0.18 0.56
N PRO A 68 -8.18 1.04 1.55
CA PRO A 68 -7.04 1.94 1.53
C PRO A 68 -5.70 1.21 1.46
N MET A 69 -4.78 1.70 0.64
CA MET A 69 -3.46 1.11 0.44
C MET A 69 -2.37 2.17 0.44
N VAL A 70 -1.20 1.84 0.98
CA VAL A 70 0.03 2.62 0.79
C VAL A 70 0.66 2.26 -0.57
N LEU A 71 1.18 3.26 -1.28
CA LEU A 71 1.85 3.12 -2.57
C LEU A 71 3.35 3.40 -2.42
N ASP A 72 4.17 2.60 -3.12
CA ASP A 72 5.63 2.80 -3.26
C ASP A 72 6.39 2.94 -1.93
N ALA A 73 5.87 2.32 -0.86
CA ALA A 73 6.47 2.22 0.46
C ALA A 73 6.10 0.85 1.03
N PRO A 74 6.87 -0.20 0.73
CA PRO A 74 6.45 -1.59 0.92
C PRO A 74 6.52 -2.04 2.40
N TYR A 75 7.25 -1.29 3.23
CA TYR A 75 7.39 -1.52 4.66
C TYR A 75 6.43 -0.67 5.50
N LEU A 76 5.71 0.26 4.88
CA LEU A 76 4.70 1.08 5.53
C LEU A 76 3.34 0.40 5.37
N THR A 77 2.92 -0.30 6.42
CA THR A 77 1.70 -1.12 6.39
C THR A 77 0.51 -0.32 6.93
N PRO A 78 -0.59 -0.18 6.17
CA PRO A 78 -1.82 0.40 6.68
C PRO A 78 -2.72 -0.67 7.33
N TYR A 79 -3.24 -0.36 8.51
CA TYR A 79 -4.37 -1.06 9.13
C TYR A 79 -5.59 -0.16 9.08
N CYS A 80 -6.64 -0.62 8.41
CA CYS A 80 -7.85 0.14 8.15
C CYS A 80 -8.92 -0.17 9.20
N MET A 81 -9.58 0.87 9.70
CA MET A 81 -10.67 0.79 10.65
C MET A 81 -11.73 1.84 10.30
N ASP A 82 -13.00 1.53 10.54
CA ASP A 82 -14.05 2.53 10.50
C ASP A 82 -13.92 3.41 11.75
N GLY A 83 -13.93 4.74 11.56
CA GLY A 83 -13.96 5.73 12.62
C GLY A 83 -15.38 6.19 12.94
N ASP A 84 -15.49 7.12 13.88
CA ASP A 84 -16.78 7.71 14.25
C ASP A 84 -17.36 8.53 13.09
N ALA A 85 -18.70 8.58 13.02
CA ALA A 85 -19.46 9.36 12.04
C ALA A 85 -19.09 9.11 10.56
N GLY A 86 -18.57 7.92 10.23
CA GLY A 86 -18.19 7.55 8.86
C GLY A 86 -16.82 8.06 8.42
N SER A 87 -15.99 8.53 9.37
CA SER A 87 -14.58 8.80 9.11
C SER A 87 -13.80 7.51 8.85
N LEU A 88 -12.72 7.61 8.08
CA LEU A 88 -11.82 6.49 7.82
C LEU A 88 -10.58 6.62 8.71
N CYS A 89 -10.28 5.61 9.51
CA CYS A 89 -9.09 5.55 10.35
C CYS A 89 -8.04 4.62 9.73
N LEU A 90 -6.81 5.11 9.56
CA LEU A 90 -5.66 4.33 9.08
C LEU A 90 -4.55 4.35 10.12
N TYR A 91 -4.22 3.19 10.69
CA TYR A 91 -3.04 3.04 11.52
C TYR A 91 -1.87 2.59 10.65
N LEU A 92 -0.92 3.48 10.40
CA LEU A 92 0.27 3.22 9.60
C LEU A 92 1.39 2.74 10.51
N VAL A 93 2.06 1.65 10.13
CA VAL A 93 3.23 1.11 10.84
C VAL A 93 4.40 1.01 9.86
N ASN A 94 5.48 1.74 10.14
CA ASN A 94 6.71 1.64 9.38
C ASN A 94 7.60 0.55 9.97
N GLY A 95 7.65 -0.61 9.32
CA GLY A 95 8.52 -1.72 9.72
C GLY A 95 9.96 -1.61 9.22
N ALA A 96 10.34 -0.51 8.56
CA ALA A 96 11.70 -0.29 8.07
C ALA A 96 12.57 0.48 9.06
N LEU A 97 13.89 0.39 8.82
CA LEU A 97 14.89 1.24 9.46
C LEU A 97 15.09 2.58 8.75
N ASP A 98 14.40 2.79 7.62
CA ASP A 98 14.41 4.02 6.84
C ASP A 98 13.10 4.80 7.02
N THR A 99 13.17 6.13 6.92
CA THR A 99 12.00 7.00 6.96
C THR A 99 11.15 6.82 5.71
N ALA A 100 9.84 6.66 5.88
CA ALA A 100 8.89 6.73 4.78
C ALA A 100 8.48 8.18 4.55
N GLU A 101 9.06 8.83 3.54
CA GLU A 101 8.73 10.22 3.19
C GLU A 101 7.54 10.31 2.24
N ARG A 102 6.76 11.39 2.35
CA ARG A 102 5.68 11.76 1.41
C ARG A 102 4.71 10.60 1.17
N VAL A 103 4.10 10.11 2.24
CA VAL A 103 3.20 8.95 2.21
C VAL A 103 2.16 9.09 1.10
N ARG A 104 2.15 8.13 0.17
CA ARG A 104 1.16 8.06 -0.91
C ARG A 104 0.13 7.01 -0.60
N LEU A 105 -1.14 7.39 -0.68
CA LEU A 105 -2.26 6.52 -0.38
C LEU A 105 -3.16 6.39 -1.60
N ARG A 106 -3.67 5.18 -1.81
CA ARG A 106 -4.88 4.94 -2.59
C ARG A 106 -6.02 4.75 -1.59
N VAL A 107 -7.06 5.56 -1.70
CA VAL A 107 -8.24 5.53 -0.81
C VAL A 107 -9.55 5.26 -1.57
N GLY A 108 -9.48 5.16 -2.90
CA GLY A 108 -10.63 4.91 -3.75
C GLY A 108 -11.62 6.09 -3.79
N GLY A 109 -12.75 5.86 -4.46
CA GLY A 109 -13.83 6.84 -4.59
C GLY A 109 -13.52 8.04 -5.50
N PRO A 110 -14.46 9.00 -5.57
CA PRO A 110 -14.35 10.19 -6.42
C PRO A 110 -13.35 11.20 -5.87
N ASP A 111 -13.01 12.17 -6.73
CA ASP A 111 -12.17 13.30 -6.36
C ASP A 111 -12.86 14.14 -5.27
N ARG A 112 -12.15 14.39 -4.17
CA ARG A 112 -12.67 15.10 -2.98
C ARG A 112 -11.55 15.62 -2.11
N ALA A 113 -11.84 16.64 -1.30
CA ALA A 113 -10.92 17.12 -0.29
C ALA A 113 -11.13 16.38 1.04
N LEU A 114 -10.03 16.03 1.69
CA LEU A 114 -9.99 15.37 2.98
C LEU A 114 -9.24 16.24 3.98
N ARG A 115 -9.80 16.35 5.18
CA ARG A 115 -9.07 16.75 6.37
C ARG A 115 -8.45 15.50 6.98
N VAL A 116 -7.15 15.55 7.23
CA VAL A 116 -6.39 14.45 7.81
C VAL A 116 -5.83 14.93 9.14
N THR A 117 -6.19 14.23 10.21
CA THR A 117 -5.56 14.38 11.52
C THR A 117 -4.59 13.22 11.71
N ALA A 118 -3.32 13.53 11.94
CA ALA A 118 -2.27 12.56 12.18
C ALA A 118 -1.82 12.60 13.65
N LEU A 119 -1.77 11.42 14.24
CA LEU A 119 -1.47 11.16 15.65
C LEU A 119 -0.27 10.19 15.71
N PRO A 120 0.97 10.70 15.72
CA PRO A 120 2.16 9.87 15.89
C PRO A 120 2.29 9.35 17.33
N SER A 121 3.20 8.41 17.56
CA SER A 121 3.40 7.85 18.91
C SER A 121 4.01 8.84 19.90
N ASP A 122 4.63 9.92 19.42
CA ASP A 122 5.14 11.02 20.25
C ASP A 122 4.04 11.94 20.82
N GLY A 123 2.79 11.75 20.41
CA GLY A 123 1.62 12.49 20.85
C GLY A 123 1.52 13.92 20.29
N GLN A 124 2.39 14.32 19.37
CA GLN A 124 2.33 15.64 18.71
C GLN A 124 1.38 15.57 17.50
N GLU A 125 0.09 15.78 17.78
CA GLU A 125 -0.95 15.84 16.75
C GLU A 125 -0.66 16.93 15.71
N HIS A 126 -0.92 16.60 14.45
CA HIS A 126 -0.90 17.56 13.36
C HIS A 126 -2.02 17.27 12.36
N ALA A 127 -2.69 18.35 11.93
CA ALA A 127 -3.78 18.28 10.96
C ALA A 127 -3.43 19.02 9.67
N PHE A 128 -3.84 18.48 8.54
CA PHE A 128 -3.63 19.09 7.24
C PHE A 128 -4.75 18.72 6.26
N LEU A 129 -4.86 19.47 5.17
CA LEU A 129 -5.77 19.18 4.07
C LEU A 129 -5.02 18.43 2.96
N THR A 130 -5.69 17.49 2.32
CA THR A 130 -5.21 16.81 1.11
C THR A 130 -6.34 16.62 0.12
N GLU A 131 -6.01 16.48 -1.16
CA GLU A 131 -6.97 16.19 -2.22
C GLU A 131 -6.79 14.74 -2.69
N VAL A 132 -7.91 14.03 -2.79
CA VAL A 132 -7.98 12.76 -3.50
C VAL A 132 -8.22 13.07 -4.97
N ARG A 133 -7.34 12.56 -5.84
CA ARG A 133 -7.48 12.63 -7.30
C ARG A 133 -7.27 11.24 -7.90
N GLY A 134 -8.21 10.78 -8.74
CA GLY A 134 -8.15 9.44 -9.32
C GLY A 134 -8.14 8.31 -8.28
N GLY A 135 -8.74 8.57 -7.11
CA GLY A 135 -8.79 7.65 -5.97
C GLY A 135 -7.50 7.56 -5.14
N GLY A 136 -6.53 8.44 -5.33
CA GLY A 136 -5.31 8.51 -4.50
C GLY A 136 -4.96 9.91 -4.04
N CYS A 137 -4.13 10.02 -3.01
CA CYS A 137 -3.63 11.28 -2.47
C CYS A 137 -2.18 11.14 -1.99
N THR A 138 -1.50 12.27 -1.84
CA THR A 138 -0.18 12.35 -1.20
C THR A 138 -0.30 13.16 0.08
N LEU A 139 0.18 12.60 1.18
CA LEU A 139 0.19 13.26 2.47
C LEU A 139 1.52 13.98 2.67
N PRO A 140 1.52 15.24 3.15
CA PRO A 140 2.73 15.93 3.62
C PRO A 140 3.17 15.38 4.99
N LEU A 141 3.33 14.05 5.07
CA LEU A 141 3.66 13.30 6.27
C LEU A 141 4.89 12.44 6.00
N SER A 142 5.79 12.38 6.97
CA SER A 142 6.87 11.42 7.03
C SER A 142 6.67 10.52 8.23
N VAL A 143 6.88 9.20 8.06
CA VAL A 143 6.81 8.23 9.15
C VAL A 143 8.22 7.73 9.43
N ALA A 144 8.72 8.01 10.64
CA ALA A 144 10.08 7.65 11.04
C ALA A 144 10.31 6.13 11.04
N PRO A 145 11.57 5.67 11.09
CA PRO A 145 11.88 4.25 11.24
C PRO A 145 11.22 3.64 12.47
N MET A 146 10.63 2.44 12.33
CA MET A 146 9.98 1.71 13.42
C MET A 146 8.83 2.48 14.11
N GLU A 147 8.32 3.53 13.47
CA GLU A 147 7.29 4.42 14.01
C GLU A 147 5.88 3.99 13.56
N SER A 148 4.88 4.43 14.31
CA SER A 148 3.48 4.29 13.92
C SER A 148 2.72 5.61 14.00
N VAL A 149 1.77 5.82 13.10
CA VAL A 149 0.92 7.02 13.06
C VAL A 149 -0.53 6.59 12.83
N LEU A 150 -1.44 7.06 13.69
CA LEU A 150 -2.87 6.96 13.42
C LEU A 150 -3.30 8.17 12.59
N LEU A 151 -3.95 7.91 11.45
CA LEU A 151 -4.58 8.91 10.61
C LEU A 151 -6.09 8.81 10.75
N ILE A 152 -6.76 9.95 10.88
CA ILE A 152 -8.21 10.09 10.80
C ILE A 152 -8.51 10.93 9.57
N LEU A 153 -9.22 10.36 8.61
CA LEU A 153 -9.57 10.97 7.33
C LEU A 153 -11.05 11.33 7.35
N GLU A 154 -11.33 12.62 7.23
CA GLU A 154 -12.67 13.19 7.22
C GLU A 154 -12.91 13.93 5.90
N GLU A 155 -14.05 13.70 5.25
CA GLU A 155 -14.41 14.50 4.08
C GLU A 155 -14.71 15.93 4.50
N THR A 156 -14.07 16.89 3.86
CA THR A 156 -14.45 18.29 4.05
C THR A 156 -15.71 18.54 3.23
N THR A 157 -16.85 18.67 3.89
CA THR A 157 -18.02 19.28 3.27
C THR A 157 -17.68 20.74 3.00
N THR A 158 -17.44 21.10 1.74
CA THR A 158 -17.74 22.45 1.29
C THR A 158 -19.25 22.63 1.45
N GLN A 159 -19.67 23.10 2.62
CA GLN A 159 -20.88 23.92 2.67
C GLN A 159 -20.55 25.15 1.83
N THR A 160 -21.04 25.14 0.60
CA THR A 160 -21.39 26.38 -0.08
C THR A 160 -22.46 27.02 0.79
N GLU A 161 -22.05 27.75 1.83
CA GLU A 161 -22.86 28.85 2.33
C GLU A 161 -22.90 29.87 1.20
N ASP A 162 -23.85 29.68 0.28
CA ASP A 162 -24.35 30.77 -0.55
C ASP A 162 -25.00 31.78 0.40
N ALA A 163 -24.15 32.70 0.86
CA ALA A 163 -24.60 33.94 1.46
C ALA A 163 -25.21 34.81 0.37
N ARG A 164 -26.54 34.73 0.20
CA ARG A 164 -27.52 35.84 0.10
C ARG A 164 -28.84 35.42 -0.51
#